data_AF-A0A9W8FCB3-F1
#
_entry.id   AF-A0A9W8FCB3-F1
#
_cell.length_a   1.000
_cell.length_b   1.000
_cell.length_c   1.000
_cell.angle_alpha   90.00
_cell.angle_beta   90.00
_cell.angle_gamma   90.00
#
_symmetry.space_group_name_H-M   'P 1'
#
loop_
_entity.id
_entity.type
_entity.pdbx_description
1 polymer ?
#
loop_
_entity_poly.entity_id
_entity_poly.type
_entity_poly.pdbx_seq_one_letter_code
_entity_poly.pdbx_strand_id
1 'polypeptide(L)'
;MINILPMFDNILIKNYEITVTGLQNLLNFYSSNCQDITQFYVNGNIVGASFAGQMIQNHAFAVVVIQKLIDEVKANGISSSKFIQYCPGDPAKSFGVILDTTGNISALRSYVKSWSKGRCVSSSGTSSVTLNTWSVSWLGKSGNAVADPNLPTCDYVRVVSGQDTATACGITGDAIQLYNPGVNFNNLQPGQPVCCSVGKPPDLRPKPNADATFINTYNLDGVDFDWEYPGATDMPGVGGRGPNDGSNYLKFLIYLKSIIPPGKTMSIAAPAGYWYLKNFPIAEMSSYLDYIVYMTYDLHGQWDYTIPSTGPYLRSHVNLTETIDSLVMITKAGVPSNKILVGIGSYGRSFRQTDPNCSEPTCTFTGPESGATP
;
A
#
# COMPACT_ATOMS: atom_id res chain seq x y z
N MET A 1 -46.34 -26.44 -30.05
CA MET A 1 -44.93 -26.13 -29.69
C MET A 1 -44.69 -24.66 -29.96
N ILE A 2 -44.37 -23.87 -28.93
CA ILE A 2 -44.00 -22.46 -29.11
C ILE A 2 -42.58 -22.44 -29.65
N ASN A 3 -42.39 -21.92 -30.87
CA ASN A 3 -41.07 -21.78 -31.47
C ASN A 3 -40.34 -20.62 -30.77
N ILE A 4 -39.50 -20.97 -29.79
CA ILE A 4 -38.72 -20.03 -28.96
C ILE A 4 -37.42 -19.57 -29.63
N LEU A 5 -37.02 -20.18 -30.75
CA LEU A 5 -35.81 -19.80 -31.51
C LEU A 5 -35.73 -18.29 -31.83
N PRO A 6 -36.79 -17.61 -32.30
CA PRO A 6 -36.74 -16.17 -32.59
C PRO A 6 -36.56 -15.30 -31.33
N MET A 7 -36.94 -15.81 -30.15
CA MET A 7 -36.77 -15.13 -28.87
C MET A 7 -35.32 -15.25 -28.38
N PHE A 8 -34.71 -16.43 -28.58
CA PHE A 8 -33.29 -16.64 -28.32
C PHE A 8 -32.41 -15.82 -29.28
N ASP A 9 -32.75 -15.78 -30.57
CA ASP A 9 -32.01 -15.00 -31.56
C ASP A 9 -32.06 -13.50 -31.24
N ASN A 10 -33.23 -12.96 -30.87
CA ASN A 10 -33.35 -11.55 -30.48
C ASN A 10 -32.59 -11.20 -29.18
N ILE A 11 -32.56 -12.10 -28.19
CA ILE A 11 -31.81 -11.89 -26.95
C ILE A 11 -30.30 -11.99 -27.20
N LEU A 12 -29.86 -12.95 -28.02
CA LEU A 12 -28.47 -13.15 -28.39
C LEU A 12 -27.94 -11.98 -29.24
N ILE A 13 -28.71 -11.50 -30.23
CA ILE A 13 -28.36 -10.37 -31.07
C ILE A 13 -28.26 -9.08 -30.24
N LYS A 14 -29.20 -8.84 -29.32
CA LYS A 14 -29.16 -7.65 -28.44
C LYS A 14 -27.97 -7.68 -27.48
N ASN A 15 -27.65 -8.85 -26.90
CA ASN A 15 -26.47 -9.03 -26.06
C ASN A 15 -25.16 -8.87 -26.86
N TYR A 16 -25.14 -9.36 -28.09
CA TYR A 16 -24.02 -9.19 -29.02
C TYR A 16 -23.80 -7.72 -29.40
N GLU A 17 -24.85 -6.97 -29.73
CA GLU A 17 -24.74 -5.52 -30.00
C GLU A 17 -24.19 -4.75 -28.79
N ILE A 18 -24.71 -5.03 -27.59
CA ILE A 18 -24.21 -4.43 -26.34
C ILE A 18 -22.72 -4.76 -26.14
N THR A 19 -22.29 -5.97 -26.49
CA THR A 19 -20.89 -6.40 -26.40
C THR A 19 -20.01 -5.66 -27.42
N VAL A 20 -20.48 -5.48 -28.66
CA VAL A 20 -19.74 -4.74 -29.70
C VAL A 20 -19.63 -3.25 -29.33
N THR A 21 -20.69 -2.63 -28.80
CA THR A 21 -20.63 -1.27 -28.25
C THR A 21 -19.68 -1.20 -27.05
N GLY A 22 -19.73 -2.18 -26.15
CA GLY A 22 -18.81 -2.32 -25.02
C GLY A 22 -17.35 -2.41 -25.46
N LEU A 23 -17.06 -3.18 -26.52
CA LEU A 23 -15.73 -3.29 -27.10
C LEU A 23 -15.28 -2.04 -27.85
N GLN A 24 -16.18 -1.30 -28.48
CA GLN A 24 -15.83 -0.01 -29.09
C GLN A 24 -15.49 1.03 -28.00
N ASN A 25 -16.23 1.03 -26.89
CA ASN A 25 -15.91 1.83 -25.72
C ASN A 25 -14.59 1.41 -25.09
N LEU A 26 -14.32 0.10 -25.04
CA LEU A 26 -13.03 -0.46 -24.66
C LEU A 26 -11.91 0.09 -25.56
N LEU A 27 -12.03 -0.05 -26.87
CA LEU A 27 -11.05 0.45 -27.84
C LEU A 27 -10.79 1.95 -27.68
N ASN A 28 -11.84 2.75 -27.49
CA ASN A 28 -11.71 4.19 -27.26
C ASN A 28 -10.97 4.49 -25.94
N PHE A 29 -11.31 3.76 -24.86
CA PHE A 29 -10.65 3.88 -23.56
C PHE A 29 -9.15 3.55 -23.66
N TYR A 30 -8.78 2.44 -24.29
CA TYR A 30 -7.37 2.07 -24.48
C TYR A 30 -6.60 3.03 -25.38
N SER A 31 -7.23 3.50 -26.46
CA SER A 31 -6.63 4.48 -27.37
C SER A 31 -6.38 5.82 -26.68
N SER A 32 -7.19 6.17 -25.67
CA SER A 32 -7.04 7.41 -24.90
C SER A 32 -6.01 7.28 -23.77
N ASN A 33 -5.76 6.05 -23.28
CA ASN A 33 -4.85 5.76 -22.17
C ASN A 33 -3.58 5.01 -22.63
N CYS A 34 -3.02 5.37 -23.79
CA CYS A 34 -1.87 4.66 -24.39
C CYS A 34 -0.55 4.72 -23.60
N GLN A 35 -0.51 5.30 -22.39
CA GLN A 35 0.71 5.31 -21.56
C GLN A 35 0.73 4.14 -20.55
N ASP A 36 -0.42 3.52 -20.30
CA ASP A 36 -0.56 2.48 -19.28
C ASP A 36 -0.35 1.09 -19.88
N ILE A 37 0.57 0.33 -19.28
CA ILE A 37 0.88 -1.06 -19.63
C ILE A 37 -0.19 -2.05 -19.15
N THR A 38 -1.08 -1.60 -18.25
CA THR A 38 -2.18 -2.38 -17.70
C THR A 38 -3.41 -1.50 -17.63
N GLN A 39 -4.56 -1.99 -18.10
CA GLN A 39 -5.80 -1.26 -17.91
C GLN A 39 -6.96 -2.20 -17.63
N PHE A 40 -7.97 -1.68 -16.93
CA PHE A 40 -9.20 -2.38 -16.61
C PHE A 40 -10.39 -1.56 -17.05
N TYR A 41 -11.40 -2.24 -17.56
CA TYR A 41 -12.65 -1.67 -18.02
C TYR A 41 -13.82 -2.35 -17.32
N VAL A 42 -14.81 -1.56 -16.91
CA VAL A 42 -16.03 -2.05 -16.27
C VAL A 42 -17.21 -1.27 -16.83
N ASN A 43 -18.22 -1.97 -17.35
CA ASN A 43 -19.49 -1.40 -17.78
C ASN A 43 -20.61 -2.41 -17.55
N GLY A 44 -21.34 -2.24 -16.44
CA GLY A 44 -22.30 -3.23 -15.97
C GLY A 44 -21.59 -4.56 -15.66
N ASN A 45 -22.11 -5.66 -16.22
CA ASN A 45 -21.53 -7.01 -16.07
C ASN A 45 -20.38 -7.28 -17.06
N ILE A 46 -20.13 -6.37 -17.99
CA ILE A 46 -19.04 -6.51 -18.96
C ILE A 46 -17.78 -5.91 -18.35
N VAL A 47 -16.76 -6.73 -18.21
CA VAL A 47 -15.45 -6.32 -17.72
C VAL A 47 -14.38 -6.66 -18.75
N GLY A 48 -13.34 -5.84 -18.82
CA GLY A 48 -12.22 -6.05 -19.72
C GLY A 48 -10.90 -5.74 -19.04
N ALA A 49 -9.83 -6.35 -19.53
CA ALA A 49 -8.49 -6.05 -19.08
C ALA A 49 -7.50 -6.19 -20.22
N SER A 50 -6.40 -5.46 -20.15
CA SER A 50 -5.28 -5.67 -21.04
C SER A 50 -3.95 -5.49 -20.33
N PHE A 51 -2.94 -6.10 -20.93
CA PHE A 51 -1.54 -5.92 -20.63
C PHE A 51 -0.76 -5.73 -21.93
N ALA A 52 0.14 -4.76 -21.96
CA ALA A 52 1.11 -4.57 -23.02
C ALA A 52 2.51 -4.39 -22.43
N GLY A 53 3.43 -5.28 -22.79
CA GLY A 53 4.83 -5.20 -22.42
C GLY A 53 5.53 -3.96 -23.00
N GLN A 54 6.63 -3.54 -22.38
CA GLN A 54 7.30 -2.27 -22.68
C GLN A 54 7.79 -2.08 -24.13
N MET A 55 8.02 -3.15 -24.88
CA MET A 55 8.47 -3.05 -26.28
C MET A 55 7.31 -3.01 -27.28
N ILE A 56 6.07 -3.06 -26.78
CA ILE A 56 4.87 -2.97 -27.60
C ILE A 56 4.42 -1.51 -27.61
N GLN A 57 4.23 -0.94 -28.81
CA GLN A 57 3.63 0.39 -28.89
C GLN A 57 2.17 0.29 -28.45
N ASN A 58 1.82 0.89 -27.31
CA ASN A 58 0.47 0.84 -26.75
C ASN A 58 -0.61 1.34 -27.73
N HIS A 59 -0.32 2.35 -28.55
CA HIS A 59 -1.25 2.82 -29.57
C HIS A 59 -1.48 1.77 -30.67
N ALA A 60 -0.41 1.14 -31.18
CA ALA A 60 -0.54 0.05 -32.16
C ALA A 60 -1.18 -1.20 -31.54
N PHE A 61 -0.92 -1.47 -30.26
CA PHE A 61 -1.57 -2.54 -29.52
C PHE A 61 -3.07 -2.31 -29.39
N ALA A 62 -3.47 -1.12 -28.94
CA ALA A 62 -4.87 -0.74 -28.82
C ALA A 62 -5.59 -0.86 -30.17
N VAL A 63 -5.02 -0.27 -31.23
CA VAL A 63 -5.67 -0.23 -32.54
C VAL A 63 -5.68 -1.59 -33.23
N VAL A 64 -4.67 -2.44 -33.07
CA VAL A 64 -4.58 -3.72 -33.81
C VAL A 64 -5.12 -4.90 -32.99
N VAL A 65 -4.72 -5.04 -31.73
CA VAL A 65 -5.09 -6.21 -30.91
C VAL A 65 -6.53 -6.10 -30.44
N ILE A 66 -6.97 -4.92 -29.99
CA ILE A 66 -8.36 -4.74 -29.54
C ILE A 66 -9.30 -4.78 -30.74
N GLN A 67 -8.91 -4.24 -31.89
CA GLN A 67 -9.71 -4.38 -33.12
C GLN A 67 -9.84 -5.85 -33.53
N LYS A 68 -8.76 -6.63 -33.43
CA LYS A 68 -8.85 -8.07 -33.67
C LYS A 68 -9.79 -8.77 -32.68
N LEU A 69 -9.82 -8.35 -31.41
CA LEU A 69 -10.77 -8.88 -30.43
C LEU A 69 -12.21 -8.51 -30.80
N ILE A 70 -12.44 -7.28 -31.28
CA ILE A 70 -13.72 -6.84 -31.83
C ILE A 70 -14.13 -7.74 -32.99
N ASP A 71 -13.24 -7.99 -33.95
CA ASP A 71 -13.52 -8.80 -35.13
C ASP A 71 -13.82 -10.25 -34.76
N GLU A 72 -13.10 -10.81 -33.79
CA GLU A 72 -13.34 -12.16 -33.26
C GLU A 72 -14.66 -12.29 -32.50
N VAL A 73 -15.05 -11.27 -31.74
CA VAL A 73 -16.39 -11.24 -31.13
C VAL A 73 -17.44 -11.08 -32.21
N LYS A 74 -17.18 -10.27 -33.24
CA LYS A 74 -18.13 -10.07 -34.33
C LYS A 74 -18.39 -11.35 -35.13
N ALA A 75 -17.33 -12.06 -35.49
CA ALA A 75 -17.43 -13.27 -36.31
C ALA A 75 -18.01 -14.45 -35.52
N ASN A 76 -17.59 -14.61 -34.26
CA ASN A 76 -17.79 -15.87 -33.53
C ASN A 76 -18.62 -15.73 -32.24
N GLY A 77 -19.10 -14.52 -31.91
CA GLY A 77 -19.77 -14.22 -30.64
C GLY A 77 -18.87 -14.39 -29.41
N ILE A 78 -19.45 -14.20 -28.22
CA ILE A 78 -18.81 -14.46 -26.93
C ILE A 78 -19.82 -15.13 -25.99
N SER A 79 -19.43 -16.25 -25.37
CA SER A 79 -20.28 -16.99 -24.42
C SER A 79 -20.09 -16.50 -22.98
N SER A 80 -18.83 -16.44 -22.52
CA SER A 80 -18.44 -15.93 -21.20
C SER A 80 -17.26 -14.96 -21.29
N SER A 81 -16.23 -15.36 -22.01
CA SER A 81 -14.97 -14.63 -22.06
C SER A 81 -14.27 -14.91 -23.38
N LYS A 82 -13.53 -13.92 -23.88
CA LYS A 82 -12.70 -14.05 -25.06
C LYS A 82 -11.45 -13.20 -24.91
N PHE A 83 -10.30 -13.77 -25.24
CA PHE A 83 -9.04 -13.03 -25.20
C PHE A 83 -8.18 -13.28 -26.42
N ILE A 84 -7.35 -12.28 -26.72
CA ILE A 84 -6.22 -12.36 -27.65
C ILE A 84 -4.96 -12.17 -26.85
N GLN A 85 -3.97 -13.04 -27.07
CA GLN A 85 -2.70 -12.99 -26.34
C GLN A 85 -1.51 -13.37 -27.22
N TYR A 86 -0.35 -12.85 -26.83
CA TYR A 86 0.96 -13.22 -27.35
C TYR A 86 1.94 -13.26 -26.17
N CYS A 87 2.53 -14.43 -25.91
CA CYS A 87 3.36 -14.62 -24.73
C CYS A 87 4.62 -15.45 -25.08
N PRO A 88 5.63 -14.84 -25.71
CA PRO A 88 6.86 -15.52 -26.12
C PRO A 88 7.80 -15.88 -24.96
N GLY A 89 7.35 -15.81 -23.70
CA GLY A 89 8.18 -15.97 -22.51
C GLY A 89 8.96 -14.72 -22.11
N ASP A 90 8.89 -13.64 -22.90
CA ASP A 90 9.49 -12.34 -22.60
C ASP A 90 8.38 -11.35 -22.19
N PRO A 91 8.31 -10.93 -20.91
CA PRO A 91 7.32 -9.95 -20.44
C PRO A 91 7.29 -8.65 -21.25
N ALA A 92 8.45 -8.19 -21.74
CA ALA A 92 8.53 -6.94 -22.47
C ALA A 92 7.94 -7.04 -23.90
N LYS A 93 7.82 -8.27 -24.43
CA LYS A 93 7.21 -8.58 -25.74
C LYS A 93 5.81 -9.18 -25.61
N SER A 94 5.33 -9.39 -24.39
CA SER A 94 4.08 -10.08 -24.15
C SER A 94 2.91 -9.13 -24.08
N PHE A 95 1.76 -9.58 -24.53
CA PHE A 95 0.52 -8.84 -24.39
C PHE A 95 -0.69 -9.76 -24.23
N GLY A 96 -1.75 -9.19 -23.71
CA GLY A 96 -3.07 -9.80 -23.75
C GLY A 96 -4.17 -8.77 -23.63
N VAL A 97 -5.31 -9.05 -24.25
CA VAL A 97 -6.56 -8.33 -24.03
C VAL A 97 -7.68 -9.34 -23.86
N ILE A 98 -8.53 -9.11 -22.86
CA ILE A 98 -9.70 -9.94 -22.57
C ILE A 98 -10.94 -9.09 -22.44
N LEU A 99 -12.05 -9.63 -22.92
CA LEU A 99 -13.40 -9.24 -22.54
C LEU A 99 -14.08 -10.41 -21.83
N ASP A 100 -14.80 -10.11 -20.76
CA ASP A 100 -15.56 -11.06 -19.96
C ASP A 100 -16.96 -10.48 -19.69
N THR A 101 -17.99 -11.28 -19.94
CA THR A 101 -19.41 -10.90 -19.81
C THR A 101 -20.03 -11.40 -18.49
N THR A 102 -19.25 -12.08 -17.66
CA THR A 102 -19.68 -12.64 -16.37
C THR A 102 -19.40 -11.71 -15.19
N GLY A 103 -18.56 -10.69 -15.39
CA GLY A 103 -18.15 -9.73 -14.37
C GLY A 103 -17.01 -10.22 -13.48
N ASN A 104 -16.27 -11.27 -13.89
CA ASN A 104 -15.24 -11.90 -13.06
C ASN A 104 -13.91 -11.11 -13.05
N ILE A 105 -13.91 -9.96 -12.38
CA ILE A 105 -12.74 -9.07 -12.31
C ILE A 105 -11.52 -9.71 -11.61
N SER A 106 -11.76 -10.66 -10.70
CA SER A 106 -10.69 -11.40 -10.00
C SER A 106 -9.90 -12.30 -10.95
N ALA A 107 -10.57 -12.94 -11.90
CA ALA A 107 -9.90 -13.73 -12.95
C ALA A 107 -9.08 -12.82 -13.87
N LEU A 108 -9.64 -11.68 -14.30
CA LEU A 108 -8.95 -10.70 -15.14
C LEU A 108 -7.63 -10.21 -14.52
N ARG A 109 -7.65 -9.89 -13.22
CA ARG A 109 -6.44 -9.49 -12.47
C ARG A 109 -5.36 -10.59 -12.48
N SER A 110 -5.77 -11.86 -12.41
CA SER A 110 -4.85 -13.01 -12.46
C SER A 110 -4.26 -13.19 -13.86
N TYR A 111 -5.03 -12.91 -14.91
CA TYR A 111 -4.58 -12.99 -16.30
C TYR A 111 -3.56 -11.91 -16.64
N VAL A 112 -3.81 -10.67 -16.22
CA VAL A 112 -2.87 -9.55 -16.36
C VAL A 112 -1.53 -9.87 -15.70
N LYS A 113 -1.54 -10.45 -14.49
CA LYS A 113 -0.32 -10.93 -13.83
C LYS A 113 0.41 -12.02 -14.61
N SER A 114 -0.33 -12.93 -15.25
CA SER A 114 0.28 -13.99 -16.06
C SER A 114 1.00 -13.39 -17.27
N TRP A 115 0.34 -12.48 -18.00
CA TRP A 115 0.93 -11.81 -19.16
C TRP A 115 2.12 -10.94 -18.78
N SER A 116 2.10 -10.29 -17.62
CA SER A 116 3.25 -9.53 -17.11
C SER A 116 4.44 -10.41 -16.72
N LYS A 117 4.32 -11.73 -16.75
CA LYS A 117 5.43 -12.67 -16.61
C LYS A 117 5.78 -13.35 -17.94
N GLY A 118 5.21 -12.87 -19.03
CA GLY A 118 5.34 -13.45 -20.36
C GLY A 118 4.64 -14.79 -20.54
N ARG A 119 3.64 -15.12 -19.72
CA ARG A 119 2.95 -16.41 -19.70
C ARG A 119 1.53 -16.30 -20.21
N CYS A 120 1.17 -17.17 -21.15
CA CYS A 120 -0.18 -17.27 -21.66
C CYS A 120 -1.13 -17.96 -20.67
N VAL A 121 -2.40 -17.56 -20.74
CA VAL A 121 -3.48 -18.07 -19.92
C VAL A 121 -4.28 -19.09 -20.72
N SER A 122 -4.79 -20.12 -20.05
CA SER A 122 -5.87 -20.98 -20.56
C SER A 122 -6.94 -21.11 -19.47
N SER A 123 -8.22 -21.08 -19.84
CA SER A 123 -9.33 -21.32 -18.91
C SER A 123 -10.52 -21.99 -19.59
N SER A 124 -11.17 -22.90 -18.86
CA SER A 124 -12.36 -23.62 -19.33
C SER A 124 -13.51 -22.66 -19.61
N GLY A 125 -14.11 -22.73 -20.80
CA GLY A 125 -15.20 -21.84 -21.23
C GLY A 125 -14.74 -20.57 -21.93
N THR A 126 -13.43 -20.30 -22.01
CA THR A 126 -12.88 -19.14 -22.70
C THR A 126 -12.36 -19.51 -24.09
N SER A 127 -12.85 -18.83 -25.13
CA SER A 127 -12.28 -18.94 -26.47
C SER A 127 -11.03 -18.08 -26.58
N SER A 128 -9.88 -18.67 -26.92
CA SER A 128 -8.59 -17.99 -27.00
C SER A 128 -8.03 -17.93 -28.42
N VAL A 129 -7.57 -16.76 -28.84
CA VAL A 129 -6.67 -16.64 -29.99
C VAL A 129 -5.26 -16.38 -29.48
N THR A 130 -4.40 -17.39 -29.54
CA THR A 130 -2.98 -17.26 -29.22
C THR A 130 -2.21 -17.04 -30.51
N LEU A 131 -1.49 -15.92 -30.59
CA LEU A 131 -0.70 -15.58 -31.77
C LEU A 131 0.68 -16.23 -31.66
N ASN A 132 1.21 -16.78 -32.75
CA ASN A 132 2.54 -17.41 -32.77
C ASN A 132 3.63 -16.45 -33.24
N THR A 133 3.25 -15.43 -34.00
CA THR A 133 4.13 -14.41 -34.56
C THR A 133 3.39 -13.08 -34.63
N TRP A 134 4.12 -11.97 -34.50
CA TRP A 134 3.57 -10.63 -34.63
C TRP A 134 4.53 -9.74 -35.43
N SER A 135 3.99 -9.05 -36.42
CA SER A 135 4.73 -8.12 -37.28
C SER A 135 4.40 -6.68 -36.88
N VAL A 136 5.04 -6.17 -35.83
CA VAL A 136 5.03 -4.72 -35.53
C VAL A 136 6.44 -4.25 -35.23
N SER A 137 6.71 -3.03 -35.68
CA SER A 137 7.92 -2.26 -35.43
C SER A 137 8.10 -2.01 -33.93
N TRP A 138 9.10 -2.66 -33.35
CA TRP A 138 9.56 -2.40 -31.98
C TRP A 138 10.00 -0.93 -31.85
N LEU A 139 9.45 -0.19 -30.88
CA LEU A 139 10.00 1.13 -30.55
C LEU A 139 11.28 0.99 -29.73
N GLY A 140 12.19 1.95 -29.90
CA GLY A 140 13.17 2.24 -28.85
C GLY A 140 12.45 2.70 -27.59
N LYS A 141 12.91 2.24 -26.42
CA LYS A 141 12.36 2.51 -25.08
C LYS A 141 11.77 3.92 -24.96
N SER A 142 10.46 4.03 -24.72
CA SER A 142 9.86 5.25 -24.20
C SER A 142 8.65 4.93 -23.32
N GLY A 143 8.63 5.48 -22.11
CA GLY A 143 7.44 5.48 -21.25
C GLY A 143 7.72 5.15 -19.79
N ASN A 144 7.47 6.13 -18.92
CA ASN A 144 7.28 5.94 -17.48
C ASN A 144 5.93 5.21 -17.29
N ALA A 145 5.92 3.90 -17.49
CA ALA A 145 4.71 3.12 -17.29
C ALA A 145 4.39 3.05 -15.79
N VAL A 146 3.20 3.52 -15.43
CA VAL A 146 2.71 3.53 -14.04
C VAL A 146 1.83 2.30 -13.84
N ALA A 147 2.11 1.51 -12.80
CA ALA A 147 1.24 0.39 -12.43
C ALA A 147 -0.08 0.92 -11.84
N ASP A 148 -1.22 0.37 -12.28
CA ASP A 148 -2.54 0.77 -11.75
C ASP A 148 -2.60 0.58 -10.21
N PRO A 149 -2.95 1.63 -9.44
CA PRO A 149 -3.02 1.58 -7.97
C PRO A 149 -4.13 0.66 -7.43
N ASN A 150 -4.97 0.07 -8.26
CA ASN A 150 -6.00 -0.91 -7.87
C ASN A 150 -5.62 -2.36 -8.17
N LEU A 151 -4.39 -2.61 -8.64
CA LEU A 151 -3.89 -3.96 -8.82
C LEU A 151 -3.73 -4.69 -7.47
N PRO A 152 -4.01 -6.00 -7.43
CA PRO A 152 -3.73 -6.83 -6.27
C PRO A 152 -2.22 -6.87 -5.97
N THR A 153 -1.85 -7.42 -4.81
CA THR A 153 -0.45 -7.66 -4.43
C THR A 153 0.28 -8.38 -5.57
N CYS A 154 1.45 -7.90 -5.97
CA CYS A 154 2.28 -8.52 -6.99
C CYS A 154 2.74 -9.92 -6.57
N ASP A 155 3.05 -10.77 -7.55
CA ASP A 155 3.92 -11.90 -7.25
C ASP A 155 5.31 -11.33 -6.92
N TYR A 156 6.01 -11.87 -5.93
CA TYR A 156 7.23 -11.26 -5.42
C TYR A 156 8.27 -12.30 -5.00
N VAL A 157 9.52 -11.86 -4.96
CA VAL A 157 10.63 -12.55 -4.28
C VAL A 157 11.10 -11.71 -3.11
N ARG A 158 11.77 -12.35 -2.15
CA ARG A 158 12.54 -11.65 -1.13
C ARG A 158 14.00 -11.62 -1.55
N VAL A 159 14.63 -10.47 -1.38
CA VAL A 159 16.06 -10.28 -1.70
C VAL A 159 16.88 -11.27 -0.87
N VAL A 160 17.73 -12.03 -1.56
CA VAL A 160 18.75 -12.89 -0.98
C VAL A 160 20.11 -12.31 -1.35
N SER A 161 21.02 -12.22 -0.39
CA SER A 161 22.34 -11.63 -0.61
C SER A 161 23.09 -12.37 -1.73
N GLY A 162 23.62 -11.62 -2.70
CA GLY A 162 24.34 -12.17 -3.86
C GLY A 162 23.47 -12.76 -4.97
N GLN A 163 22.13 -12.80 -4.81
CA GLN A 163 21.22 -13.30 -5.84
C GLN A 163 20.65 -12.14 -6.67
N ASP A 164 20.73 -12.26 -8.00
CA ASP A 164 20.07 -11.34 -8.92
C ASP A 164 18.53 -11.52 -8.85
N THR A 165 17.82 -10.44 -8.54
CA THR A 165 16.37 -10.46 -8.31
C THR A 165 15.58 -10.65 -9.61
N ALA A 166 16.07 -10.15 -10.75
CA ALA A 166 15.43 -10.35 -12.05
C ALA A 166 15.44 -11.84 -12.44
N THR A 167 16.59 -12.48 -12.28
CA THR A 167 16.80 -13.92 -12.48
C THR A 167 15.92 -14.74 -11.52
N ALA A 168 15.87 -14.37 -10.23
CA ALA A 168 15.01 -15.02 -9.24
C ALA A 168 13.51 -14.95 -9.62
N CYS A 169 13.09 -13.83 -10.18
CA CYS A 169 11.73 -13.63 -10.70
C CYS A 169 11.48 -14.33 -12.05
N GLY A 170 12.51 -14.74 -12.78
CA GLY A 170 12.41 -15.22 -14.15
C GLY A 170 11.92 -14.15 -15.13
N ILE A 171 12.29 -12.89 -14.92
CA ILE A 171 11.94 -11.75 -15.77
C ILE A 171 13.19 -10.95 -16.14
N THR A 172 13.05 -10.00 -17.07
CA THR A 172 14.16 -9.14 -17.50
C THR A 172 14.48 -8.04 -16.48
N GLY A 173 15.71 -7.52 -16.50
CA GLY A 173 16.14 -6.39 -15.65
C GLY A 173 15.33 -5.11 -15.89
N ASP A 174 14.77 -4.93 -17.08
CA ASP A 174 13.88 -3.80 -17.38
C ASP A 174 12.48 -4.01 -16.79
N ALA A 175 11.94 -5.23 -16.86
CA ALA A 175 10.65 -5.57 -16.28
C ALA A 175 10.66 -5.44 -14.75
N ILE A 176 11.74 -5.87 -14.09
CA ILE A 176 11.83 -5.75 -12.63
C ILE A 176 11.89 -4.28 -12.18
N GLN A 177 12.60 -3.41 -12.90
CA GLN A 177 12.65 -1.97 -12.60
C GLN A 177 11.27 -1.34 -12.76
N LEU A 178 10.55 -1.73 -13.81
CA LEU A 178 9.20 -1.24 -14.07
C LEU A 178 8.20 -1.59 -12.98
N TYR A 179 8.24 -2.83 -12.47
CA TYR A 179 7.31 -3.28 -11.45
C TYR A 179 7.62 -2.73 -10.05
N ASN A 180 8.77 -2.08 -9.88
CA ASN A 180 9.24 -1.57 -8.61
C ASN A 180 9.68 -0.10 -8.73
N PRO A 181 8.76 0.82 -9.09
CA PRO A 181 9.09 2.23 -9.21
C PRO A 181 9.58 2.79 -7.87
N GLY A 182 10.68 3.54 -7.90
CA GLY A 182 11.29 4.13 -6.70
C GLY A 182 12.18 3.18 -5.88
N VAL A 183 12.29 1.90 -6.25
CA VAL A 183 13.22 0.97 -5.59
C VAL A 183 14.65 1.20 -6.10
N ASN A 184 15.58 1.43 -5.19
CA ASN A 184 17.00 1.49 -5.50
C ASN A 184 17.62 0.08 -5.52
N PHE A 185 17.75 -0.50 -6.72
CA PHE A 185 18.30 -1.84 -6.91
C PHE A 185 19.78 -1.98 -6.50
N ASN A 186 20.51 -0.87 -6.34
CA ASN A 186 21.89 -0.87 -5.85
C ASN A 186 21.99 -0.93 -4.32
N ASN A 187 20.87 -0.81 -3.60
CA ASN A 187 20.83 -0.81 -2.13
C ASN A 187 19.70 -1.68 -1.58
N LEU A 188 19.53 -2.87 -2.16
CA LEU A 188 18.54 -3.83 -1.70
C LEU A 188 18.96 -4.48 -0.38
N GLN A 189 18.03 -4.52 0.58
CA GLN A 189 18.26 -5.17 1.87
C GLN A 189 17.82 -6.63 1.83
N PRO A 190 18.59 -7.58 2.44
CA PRO A 190 18.13 -8.95 2.59
C PRO A 190 16.72 -9.03 3.21
N GLY A 191 15.84 -9.84 2.61
CA GLY A 191 14.45 -9.97 3.04
C GLY A 191 13.47 -8.94 2.46
N GLN A 192 13.96 -7.85 1.84
CA GLN A 192 13.11 -6.85 1.19
C GLN A 192 12.29 -7.50 0.07
N PRO A 193 10.97 -7.26 -0.02
CA PRO A 193 10.16 -7.77 -1.11
C PRO A 193 10.39 -6.98 -2.40
N VAL A 194 10.51 -7.67 -3.53
CA VAL A 194 10.61 -7.10 -4.87
C VAL A 194 9.58 -7.77 -5.77
N CYS A 195 8.76 -6.97 -6.45
CA CYS A 195 7.71 -7.44 -7.34
C CYS A 195 8.29 -8.06 -8.62
N CYS A 196 7.81 -9.26 -8.94
CA CYS A 196 8.06 -10.00 -10.18
C CYS A 196 6.95 -9.86 -11.22
N SER A 197 5.85 -9.20 -10.85
CA SER A 197 4.71 -8.89 -11.71
C SER A 197 4.22 -7.49 -11.43
N VAL A 198 3.36 -6.96 -12.29
CA VAL A 198 2.58 -5.76 -11.97
C VAL A 198 1.74 -5.99 -10.70
N GLY A 199 1.63 -4.96 -9.85
CA GLY A 199 0.87 -5.01 -8.60
C GLY A 199 1.48 -4.20 -7.47
N LYS A 200 0.85 -4.24 -6.30
CA LYS A 200 1.39 -3.61 -5.09
C LYS A 200 2.42 -4.52 -4.42
N PRO A 201 3.51 -3.97 -3.85
CA PRO A 201 4.37 -4.75 -2.96
C PRO A 201 3.56 -5.41 -1.85
N PRO A 202 3.94 -6.62 -1.39
CA PRO A 202 3.26 -7.28 -0.29
C PRO A 202 3.42 -6.47 1.00
N ASP A 203 2.34 -6.39 1.78
CA ASP A 203 2.40 -5.88 3.14
C ASP A 203 2.89 -7.00 4.06
N LEU A 204 4.20 -7.02 4.31
CA LEU A 204 4.86 -8.02 5.15
C LEU A 204 4.79 -7.69 6.64
N ARG A 205 4.13 -6.59 7.04
CA ARG A 205 3.98 -6.26 8.46
C ARG A 205 3.18 -7.36 9.15
N PRO A 206 3.62 -7.82 10.34
CA PRO A 206 2.84 -8.72 11.16
C PRO A 206 1.39 -8.24 11.29
N LYS A 207 0.44 -9.12 11.04
CA LYS A 207 -0.98 -8.82 11.16
C LYS A 207 -1.44 -9.18 12.56
N PRO A 208 -1.71 -8.21 13.45
CA PRO A 208 -2.15 -8.51 14.80
C PRO A 208 -3.54 -9.15 14.77
N ASN A 209 -3.77 -10.06 15.71
CA ASN A 209 -5.06 -10.66 15.98
C ASN A 209 -5.35 -10.62 17.48
N ALA A 210 -6.63 -10.70 17.82
CA ALA A 210 -7.12 -10.46 19.18
C ALA A 210 -6.61 -11.47 20.23
N ASP A 211 -6.16 -12.65 19.80
CA ASP A 211 -5.61 -13.70 20.66
C ASP A 211 -4.07 -13.68 20.73
N ALA A 212 -3.43 -12.63 20.18
CA ALA A 212 -1.98 -12.45 20.17
C ALA A 212 -1.16 -13.59 19.49
N THR A 213 -1.82 -14.54 18.81
CA THR A 213 -1.11 -15.67 18.16
C THR A 213 -0.22 -15.23 16.99
N PHE A 214 -0.38 -14.00 16.49
CA PHE A 214 0.54 -13.38 15.55
C PHE A 214 1.99 -13.33 16.09
N ILE A 215 2.19 -13.16 17.40
CA ILE A 215 3.53 -13.14 18.02
C ILE A 215 4.29 -14.43 17.70
N ASN A 216 3.62 -15.58 17.79
CA ASN A 216 4.22 -16.88 17.43
C ASN A 216 4.27 -17.08 15.92
N THR A 217 3.19 -16.72 15.20
CA THR A 217 3.10 -16.87 13.73
C THR A 217 4.27 -16.17 13.02
N TYR A 218 4.66 -15.00 13.51
CA TYR A 218 5.75 -14.19 12.96
C TYR A 218 7.07 -14.32 13.74
N ASN A 219 7.13 -15.21 14.74
CA ASN A 219 8.28 -15.40 15.62
C ASN A 219 8.85 -14.09 16.21
N LEU A 220 7.96 -13.21 16.68
CA LEU A 220 8.32 -11.92 17.27
C LEU A 220 8.82 -12.10 18.69
N ASP A 221 9.70 -11.22 19.17
CA ASP A 221 10.22 -11.23 20.54
C ASP A 221 9.26 -10.61 21.55
N GLY A 222 8.28 -9.84 21.08
CA GLY A 222 7.30 -9.18 21.93
C GLY A 222 6.34 -8.31 21.15
N VAL A 223 5.61 -7.47 21.88
CA VAL A 223 4.68 -6.49 21.33
C VAL A 223 4.81 -5.17 22.08
N ASP A 224 4.80 -4.08 21.32
CA ASP A 224 4.75 -2.71 21.83
C ASP A 224 3.45 -2.05 21.37
N PHE A 225 2.80 -1.32 22.28
CA PHE A 225 1.55 -0.61 21.99
C PHE A 225 1.74 0.89 22.08
N ASP A 226 1.49 1.55 20.95
CA ASP A 226 1.59 2.99 20.80
C ASP A 226 0.20 3.59 20.56
N TRP A 227 -0.54 3.84 21.64
CA TRP A 227 -1.83 4.52 21.58
C TRP A 227 -1.66 5.99 21.97
N GLU A 228 -1.81 6.87 20.97
CA GLU A 228 -1.71 8.33 21.11
C GLU A 228 -3.05 9.07 20.98
N TYR A 229 -3.72 9.51 22.05
CA TYR A 229 -3.54 9.13 23.44
C TYR A 229 -4.90 8.77 24.06
N PRO A 230 -4.98 7.76 24.94
CA PRO A 230 -6.13 7.46 25.77
C PRO A 230 -6.74 8.73 26.40
N GLY A 231 -8.02 8.98 26.15
CA GLY A 231 -8.74 10.11 26.74
C GLY A 231 -8.35 11.50 26.22
N ALA A 232 -7.50 11.62 25.19
CA ALA A 232 -7.22 12.90 24.54
C ALA A 232 -8.44 13.40 23.75
N THR A 233 -8.87 14.64 23.98
CA THR A 233 -10.06 15.23 23.34
C THR A 233 -9.70 16.22 22.22
N ASP A 234 -8.43 16.53 22.07
CA ASP A 234 -7.82 17.55 21.23
C ASP A 234 -7.13 16.99 19.98
N MET A 235 -7.23 15.67 19.75
CA MET A 235 -6.65 14.97 18.59
C MET A 235 -7.73 14.26 17.76
N PRO A 236 -8.43 14.96 16.85
CA PRO A 236 -9.50 14.37 16.04
C PRO A 236 -8.99 13.21 15.17
N GLY A 237 -9.68 12.06 15.20
CA GLY A 237 -9.38 10.91 14.34
C GLY A 237 -8.20 10.04 14.78
N VAL A 238 -7.43 10.45 15.78
CA VAL A 238 -6.26 9.73 16.31
C VAL A 238 -6.36 9.50 17.83
N GLY A 239 -7.04 10.41 18.54
CA GLY A 239 -7.07 10.48 20.00
C GLY A 239 -8.13 9.63 20.71
N GLY A 240 -8.36 10.01 21.97
CA GLY A 240 -9.20 9.28 22.91
C GLY A 240 -10.65 9.14 22.46
N ARG A 241 -11.22 7.99 22.77
CA ARG A 241 -12.64 7.68 22.58
C ARG A 241 -13.49 8.11 23.78
N GLY A 242 -12.87 8.30 24.95
CA GLY A 242 -13.58 8.82 26.12
C GLY A 242 -12.78 8.74 27.42
N PRO A 243 -13.37 9.18 28.54
CA PRO A 243 -12.69 9.28 29.83
C PRO A 243 -12.26 7.92 30.41
N ASN A 244 -12.83 6.83 29.92
CA ASN A 244 -12.55 5.47 30.39
C ASN A 244 -11.40 4.78 29.63
N ASP A 245 -10.79 5.44 28.65
CA ASP A 245 -9.76 4.82 27.80
C ASP A 245 -8.57 4.32 28.59
N GLY A 246 -8.07 5.08 29.57
CA GLY A 246 -6.95 4.67 30.42
C GLY A 246 -7.23 3.37 31.17
N SER A 247 -8.37 3.30 31.85
CA SER A 247 -8.80 2.11 32.58
C SER A 247 -9.06 0.91 31.66
N ASN A 248 -9.61 1.15 30.47
CA ASN A 248 -9.81 0.10 29.47
C ASN A 248 -8.49 -0.38 28.87
N TYR A 249 -7.53 0.52 28.68
CA TYR A 249 -6.20 0.18 28.20
C TYR A 249 -5.45 -0.67 29.22
N LEU A 250 -5.53 -0.34 30.51
CA LEU A 250 -5.01 -1.19 31.58
C LEU A 250 -5.62 -2.60 31.54
N LYS A 251 -6.95 -2.72 31.44
CA LYS A 251 -7.63 -4.03 31.33
C LYS A 251 -7.15 -4.84 30.11
N PHE A 252 -6.95 -4.16 28.99
CA PHE A 252 -6.41 -4.77 27.78
C PHE A 252 -4.98 -5.28 27.99
N LEU A 253 -4.10 -4.51 28.61
CA LEU A 253 -2.73 -4.92 28.93
C LEU A 253 -2.72 -6.12 29.89
N ILE A 254 -3.59 -6.13 30.91
CA ILE A 254 -3.74 -7.28 31.83
C ILE A 254 -4.15 -8.54 31.06
N TYR A 255 -5.19 -8.42 30.23
CA TYR A 255 -5.67 -9.53 29.41
C TYR A 255 -4.57 -10.04 28.47
N LEU A 256 -3.88 -9.14 27.76
CA LEU A 256 -2.80 -9.53 26.86
C LEU A 256 -1.65 -10.20 27.58
N LYS A 257 -1.21 -9.69 28.73
CA LYS A 257 -0.14 -10.34 29.50
C LYS A 257 -0.49 -11.78 29.88
N SER A 258 -1.78 -12.09 30.05
CA SER A 258 -2.25 -13.45 30.33
C SER A 258 -2.19 -14.41 29.14
N ILE A 259 -2.14 -13.90 27.90
CA ILE A 259 -2.13 -14.71 26.67
C ILE A 259 -0.83 -14.59 25.86
N ILE A 260 0.02 -13.60 26.16
CA ILE A 260 1.35 -13.48 25.55
C ILE A 260 2.19 -14.72 25.95
N PRO A 261 2.85 -15.38 24.98
CA PRO A 261 3.66 -16.55 25.26
C PRO A 261 4.79 -16.28 26.27
N PRO A 262 5.17 -17.25 27.11
CA PRO A 262 6.30 -17.10 28.02
C PRO A 262 7.59 -16.70 27.28
N GLY A 263 8.35 -15.78 27.88
CA GLY A 263 9.61 -15.29 27.31
C GLY A 263 9.47 -14.18 26.25
N LYS A 264 8.25 -13.72 25.96
CA LYS A 264 7.98 -12.58 25.08
C LYS A 264 7.76 -11.30 25.89
N THR A 265 8.20 -10.16 25.37
CA THR A 265 8.04 -8.86 26.04
C THR A 265 6.71 -8.18 25.69
N MET A 266 6.20 -7.37 26.61
CA MET A 266 5.09 -6.44 26.39
C MET A 266 5.49 -5.05 26.86
N SER A 267 5.41 -4.06 25.98
CA SER A 267 5.72 -2.67 26.26
C SER A 267 4.66 -1.72 25.73
N ILE A 268 4.75 -0.45 26.12
CA ILE A 268 4.00 0.64 25.50
C ILE A 268 4.94 1.80 25.19
N ALA A 269 4.57 2.59 24.19
CA ALA A 269 5.01 3.96 24.08
C ALA A 269 4.10 4.87 24.94
N ALA A 270 4.68 5.75 25.74
CA ALA A 270 3.94 6.67 26.61
C ALA A 270 4.40 8.12 26.43
N PRO A 271 3.47 9.11 26.49
CA PRO A 271 3.78 10.52 26.27
C PRO A 271 4.63 11.11 27.39
N ALA A 272 5.62 11.93 27.05
CA ALA A 272 6.40 12.71 28.01
C ALA A 272 5.64 13.90 28.61
N GLY A 273 4.57 14.37 27.96
CA GLY A 273 3.76 15.49 28.44
C GLY A 273 2.68 15.09 29.45
N TYR A 274 2.57 15.84 30.56
CA TYR A 274 1.54 15.64 31.59
C TYR A 274 0.12 15.59 31.01
N TRP A 275 -0.19 16.47 30.05
CA TRP A 275 -1.52 16.61 29.50
C TRP A 275 -2.08 15.31 28.92
N TYR A 276 -1.23 14.50 28.30
CA TYR A 276 -1.59 13.20 27.74
C TYR A 276 -1.34 12.05 28.73
N LEU A 277 -0.27 12.11 29.53
CA LEU A 277 0.06 11.05 30.48
C LEU A 277 -0.97 10.91 31.61
N LYS A 278 -1.63 11.99 32.03
CA LYS A 278 -2.58 12.00 33.17
C LYS A 278 -3.73 10.98 33.05
N ASN A 279 -4.06 10.57 31.83
CA ASN A 279 -5.13 9.60 31.58
C ASN A 279 -4.65 8.14 31.67
N PHE A 280 -3.35 7.90 31.83
CA PHE A 280 -2.77 6.57 31.98
C PHE A 280 -2.67 6.21 33.46
N PRO A 281 -3.27 5.10 33.93
CA PRO A 281 -2.96 4.46 35.21
C PRO A 281 -1.52 3.89 35.22
N ILE A 282 -0.51 4.74 34.97
CA ILE A 282 0.80 4.32 34.49
C ILE A 282 1.57 3.47 35.51
N ALA A 283 1.37 3.70 36.81
CA ALA A 283 1.94 2.86 37.86
C ALA A 283 1.41 1.42 37.80
N GLU A 284 0.09 1.25 37.70
CA GLU A 284 -0.55 -0.06 37.58
C GLU A 284 -0.17 -0.73 36.27
N MET A 285 -0.17 0.00 35.15
CA MET A 285 0.28 -0.50 33.85
C MET A 285 1.72 -1.02 33.92
N SER A 286 2.62 -0.29 34.58
CA SER A 286 4.03 -0.69 34.71
C SER A 286 4.24 -2.03 35.42
N SER A 287 3.25 -2.53 36.18
CA SER A 287 3.32 -3.85 36.82
C SER A 287 3.16 -4.99 35.81
N TYR A 288 2.54 -4.75 34.67
CA TYR A 288 2.30 -5.75 33.61
C TYR A 288 3.25 -5.62 32.43
N LEU A 289 3.91 -4.47 32.30
CA LEU A 289 4.84 -4.16 31.23
C LEU A 289 6.28 -4.55 31.59
N ASP A 290 7.04 -4.99 30.60
CA ASP A 290 8.46 -5.26 30.72
C ASP A 290 9.25 -3.93 30.72
N TYR A 291 8.85 -2.98 29.87
CA TYR A 291 9.37 -1.61 29.84
C TYR A 291 8.37 -0.63 29.21
N ILE A 292 8.63 0.66 29.35
CA ILE A 292 7.89 1.77 28.74
C ILE A 292 8.87 2.57 27.90
N VAL A 293 8.58 2.70 26.61
CA VAL A 293 9.27 3.63 25.71
C VAL A 293 8.69 5.00 25.95
N TYR A 294 9.47 5.87 26.59
CA TYR A 294 8.98 7.18 26.97
C TYR A 294 9.32 8.19 25.87
N MET A 295 8.29 8.75 25.25
CA MET A 295 8.41 9.58 24.04
C MET A 295 8.88 10.98 24.40
N THR A 296 10.13 11.09 24.84
CA THR A 296 10.84 12.33 25.19
C THR A 296 11.41 13.03 23.96
N TYR A 297 10.57 13.11 22.94
CA TYR A 297 10.75 13.82 21.69
C TYR A 297 9.39 14.44 21.33
N ASP A 298 9.35 15.28 20.30
CA ASP A 298 8.13 16.03 19.95
C ASP A 298 7.57 16.87 21.09
N LEU A 299 8.48 17.37 21.93
CA LEU A 299 8.11 18.31 23.00
C LEU A 299 7.64 19.65 22.43
N HIS A 300 8.20 20.04 21.27
CA HIS A 300 7.94 21.29 20.58
C HIS A 300 7.88 21.10 19.07
N GLY A 301 7.03 21.88 18.40
CA GLY A 301 6.80 21.74 16.95
C GLY A 301 5.86 22.81 16.39
N GLN A 302 5.47 22.66 15.12
CA GLN A 302 4.59 23.62 14.43
C GLN A 302 3.27 23.87 15.18
N TRP A 303 2.80 22.87 15.95
CA TRP A 303 1.58 22.94 16.75
C TRP A 303 1.64 23.97 17.89
N ASP A 304 2.81 24.40 18.34
CA ASP A 304 2.95 25.39 19.41
C ASP A 304 2.50 26.80 19.00
N TYR A 305 2.38 27.07 17.70
CA TYR A 305 2.10 28.40 17.16
C TYR A 305 0.86 29.06 17.78
N THR A 306 -0.19 28.26 18.03
CA THR A 306 -1.48 28.73 18.56
C THR A 306 -1.65 28.46 20.05
N ILE A 307 -0.70 27.78 20.71
CA ILE A 307 -0.81 27.37 22.11
C ILE A 307 -0.22 28.48 23.00
N PRO A 308 -1.02 29.16 23.84
CA PRO A 308 -0.52 30.31 24.60
C PRO A 308 0.60 29.98 25.60
N SER A 309 0.62 28.77 26.15
CA SER A 309 1.61 28.36 27.15
C SER A 309 2.99 28.04 26.57
N THR A 310 3.05 27.59 25.31
CA THR A 310 4.30 27.27 24.63
C THR A 310 4.73 28.40 23.71
N GLY A 311 3.77 29.05 23.03
CA GLY A 311 3.99 30.20 22.16
C GLY A 311 4.75 29.85 20.88
N PRO A 312 4.83 30.79 19.91
CA PRO A 312 5.45 30.52 18.62
C PRO A 312 6.98 30.62 18.68
N TYR A 313 7.63 30.09 19.72
CA TYR A 313 9.07 30.16 19.91
C TYR A 313 9.79 28.96 19.30
N LEU A 314 11.02 29.16 18.83
CA LEU A 314 11.88 28.11 18.26
C LEU A 314 12.48 27.23 19.36
N ARG A 315 11.64 26.39 19.96
CA ARG A 315 12.06 25.48 21.03
C ARG A 315 12.49 24.12 20.47
N SER A 316 13.41 23.47 21.16
CA SER A 316 13.89 22.14 20.79
C SER A 316 12.83 21.08 21.09
N HIS A 317 12.50 20.24 20.11
CA HIS A 317 11.61 19.10 20.32
C HIS A 317 12.25 17.97 21.18
N VAL A 318 13.55 18.10 21.50
CA VAL A 318 14.33 17.19 22.36
C VAL A 318 15.01 17.98 23.50
N ASN A 319 14.29 18.92 24.11
CA ASN A 319 14.80 19.74 25.21
C ASN A 319 15.19 18.88 26.43
N LEU A 320 16.45 18.99 26.87
CA LEU A 320 16.99 18.19 27.98
C LEU A 320 16.32 18.50 29.32
N THR A 321 16.04 19.77 29.62
CA THR A 321 15.40 20.17 30.88
C THR A 321 14.01 19.56 30.98
N GLU A 322 13.22 19.68 29.92
CA GLU A 322 11.87 19.12 29.85
C GLU A 322 11.87 17.59 29.85
N THR A 323 12.89 16.97 29.24
CA THR A 323 13.11 15.52 29.32
C THR A 323 13.34 15.08 30.77
N ILE A 324 14.19 15.78 31.53
CA ILE A 324 14.44 15.49 32.93
C ILE A 324 13.16 15.66 33.76
N ASP A 325 12.41 16.75 33.55
CA ASP A 325 11.14 16.99 34.24
C ASP A 325 10.12 15.89 33.94
N SER A 326 10.05 15.44 32.70
CA SER A 326 9.20 14.33 32.27
C SER A 326 9.58 13.03 32.98
N LEU A 327 10.88 12.74 33.15
CA LEU A 327 11.37 11.56 33.87
C LEU A 327 11.06 11.64 35.37
N VAL A 328 11.17 12.82 35.98
CA VAL A 328 10.75 13.07 37.36
C VAL A 328 9.25 12.82 37.52
N MET A 329 8.43 13.25 36.56
CA MET A 329 6.98 13.06 36.59
C MET A 329 6.60 11.57 36.61
N ILE A 330 7.08 10.78 35.64
CA ILE A 330 6.69 9.36 35.53
C ILE A 330 7.22 8.51 36.69
N THR A 331 8.42 8.82 37.20
CA THR A 331 8.98 8.11 38.37
C THR A 331 8.22 8.46 39.65
N LYS A 332 7.84 9.73 39.86
CA LYS A 332 6.97 10.15 40.98
C LYS A 332 5.54 9.60 40.86
N ALA A 333 5.07 9.32 39.64
CA ALA A 333 3.81 8.65 39.42
C ALA A 333 3.84 7.16 39.83
N GLY A 334 5.01 6.59 40.13
CA GLY A 334 5.16 5.23 40.69
C GLY A 334 5.80 4.22 39.74
N VAL A 335 6.26 4.62 38.56
CA VAL A 335 6.94 3.72 37.62
C VAL A 335 8.39 3.48 38.07
N PRO A 336 8.85 2.23 38.19
CA PRO A 336 10.25 1.93 38.48
C PRO A 336 11.19 2.48 37.39
N SER A 337 12.28 3.13 37.80
CA SER A 337 13.23 3.75 36.87
C SER A 337 13.87 2.76 35.88
N ASN A 338 14.06 1.51 36.30
CA ASN A 338 14.62 0.44 35.46
C ASN A 338 13.65 -0.08 34.39
N LYS A 339 12.40 0.41 34.35
CA LYS A 339 11.42 0.11 33.30
C LYS A 339 11.24 1.23 32.28
N ILE A 340 11.94 2.36 32.43
CA ILE A 340 11.77 3.53 31.56
C ILE A 340 12.91 3.58 30.55
N LEU A 341 12.58 3.56 29.26
CA LEU A 341 13.50 3.79 28.16
C LEU A 341 13.31 5.21 27.64
N VAL A 342 14.36 6.03 27.71
CA VAL A 342 14.34 7.41 27.23
C VAL A 342 14.35 7.43 25.70
N GLY A 343 13.36 8.07 25.10
CA GLY A 343 13.26 8.22 23.65
C GLY A 343 14.31 9.19 23.08
N ILE A 344 14.88 8.84 21.93
CA ILE A 344 15.83 9.68 21.19
C ILE A 344 15.27 9.93 19.79
N GLY A 345 15.09 11.21 19.44
CA GLY A 345 14.66 11.61 18.10
C GLY A 345 15.78 11.48 17.06
N SER A 346 15.66 10.53 16.13
CA SER A 346 16.55 10.41 14.95
C SER A 346 16.04 11.21 13.74
N TYR A 347 15.33 12.29 14.00
CA TYR A 347 14.74 13.22 13.04
C TYR A 347 14.72 14.62 13.67
N GLY A 348 14.51 15.65 12.86
CA GLY A 348 14.33 17.02 13.34
C GLY A 348 12.93 17.55 13.05
N ARG A 349 12.44 18.45 13.89
CA ARG A 349 11.30 19.33 13.58
C ARG A 349 11.83 20.63 12.99
N SER A 350 11.16 21.14 11.96
CA SER A 350 11.60 22.33 11.23
C SER A 350 10.61 23.48 11.40
N PHE A 351 11.14 24.70 11.29
CA PHE A 351 10.39 25.94 11.41
C PHE A 351 10.89 26.95 10.38
N ARG A 352 10.01 27.86 9.96
CA ARG A 352 10.42 29.08 9.24
C ARG A 352 10.44 30.23 10.24
N GLN A 353 11.63 30.76 10.49
CA GLN A 353 11.81 31.89 11.41
C GLN A 353 11.09 33.14 10.89
N THR A 354 10.58 33.96 11.80
CA THR A 354 10.03 35.29 11.48
C THR A 354 11.12 36.28 11.08
N ASP A 355 12.25 36.25 11.79
CA ASP A 355 13.47 36.99 11.49
C ASP A 355 14.63 36.02 11.21
N PRO A 356 15.18 35.99 9.98
CA PRO A 356 16.27 35.08 9.61
C PRO A 356 17.60 35.39 10.31
N ASN A 357 17.74 36.54 10.98
CA ASN A 357 18.95 36.91 11.71
C ASN A 357 18.85 36.62 13.22
N CYS A 358 17.70 36.13 13.70
CA CYS A 358 17.49 35.85 15.11
C CYS A 358 18.14 34.51 15.50
N SER A 359 18.93 34.53 16.57
CA SER A 359 19.62 33.34 17.13
C SER A 359 19.38 33.11 18.63
N GLU A 360 18.45 33.86 19.23
CA GLU A 360 18.09 33.79 20.63
C GLU A 360 16.97 32.76 20.93
N PRO A 361 16.84 32.25 22.17
CA PRO A 361 15.75 31.34 22.55
C PRO A 361 14.34 31.94 22.39
N THR A 362 14.24 33.26 22.29
CA THR A 362 12.98 33.99 22.09
C THR A 362 12.61 34.19 20.62
N CYS A 363 13.42 33.69 19.67
CA CYS A 363 13.08 33.77 18.25
C CYS A 363 11.78 33.05 17.97
N THR A 364 10.98 33.62 17.05
CA THR A 364 9.66 33.10 16.72
C THR A 364 9.59 32.52 15.31
N PHE A 365 8.56 31.73 15.03
CA PHE A 365 8.28 31.17 13.71
C PHE A 365 6.93 31.61 13.13
N THR A 366 6.82 31.54 11.81
CA THR A 366 5.67 32.05 11.04
C THR A 366 4.43 31.15 11.07
N GLY A 367 4.41 30.11 11.90
CA GLY A 367 3.29 29.16 11.98
C GLY A 367 2.95 28.49 10.64
N PRO A 368 1.66 28.44 10.24
CA PRO A 368 1.22 27.82 8.99
C PRO A 368 1.93 28.31 7.72
N GLU A 369 2.45 29.53 7.71
CA GLU A 369 3.20 30.09 6.57
C GLU A 369 4.63 29.51 6.43
N SER A 370 5.03 28.63 7.34
CA SER A 370 6.35 28.00 7.29
C SER A 370 6.50 27.02 6.14
N GLY A 371 5.39 26.41 5.70
CA GLY A 371 5.40 25.29 4.76
C GLY A 371 6.04 24.02 5.32
N ALA A 372 6.51 24.04 6.57
CA ALA A 372 6.99 22.86 7.27
C ALA A 372 5.79 22.00 7.68
N THR A 373 5.81 20.73 7.31
CA THR A 373 4.81 19.77 7.78
C THR A 373 5.12 19.39 9.23
N PRO A 374 4.08 19.22 10.08
CA PRO A 374 4.22 18.88 11.49
C PRO A 374 5.21 17.78 11.78
#